data_AF-A0A2N1URW9-F1
#
_entry.id   AF-A0A2N1URW9-F1
#
_cell.length_a   1.000
_cell.length_b   1.000
_cell.length_c   1.000
_cell.angle_alpha   90.00
_cell.angle_beta   90.00
_cell.angle_gamma   90.00
#
_symmetry.space_group_name_H-M   'P 1'
#
loop_
_entity.id
_entity.type
_entity.pdbx_description
1 polymer ?
#
loop_
_entity_poly.entity_id
_entity_poly.type
_entity_poly.pdbx_seq_one_letter_code
_entity_poly.pdbx_strand_id
1 'polypeptide(L)'
;VGWATAYALKSYQEKVEERRNFAPNGRVDPKAVFSPAFIYNQINNGRDGGSTFIDALNLLSNQGAVSLAEMPYNDRDYRSAPPRHLLSNARRYRIDYWRQVNIRDLKEVKAQLNAGYPVLIGALIDEGFLKTKGNLIWSKQSGQGLGGHAMVIVGYDDSRQAFKLINSWGSDWGDKGFGWIAYKFFPTVVREGYVAKDALNGTGPQPDLRPTPDPDPERLPDPELTDEEYVDDSYHEEPIADQAEFRITGVDHNIEAPAPEYTQYGPFMKLTGPIQIPAGAGQQMQVVVRFYYDNGKGGKGQPVPSRIPEIFSLADEGITVTGTPEIALPAEGVNDEWYAYIPYNAFTLKPGRVNLVAEPMLYVDNFGIRTGELIPFWVQSDGNAPANPAQTPAQNQTQTAGPAEAAQAFFAAMYAENYAQAWSLLSEASKQGISALVAEEADLSTADVRRRFDRNDALLMDNFWPTMRESMQIEAWVSQRFSLQAQQGNQASVLAKPIGVQMLVKLENGKWKLAYLETFMDDDE
;
A
#
# COMPACT_ATOMS: atom_id res chain seq x y z
N VAL A 1 -16.30 2.50 -14.30
CA VAL A 1 -15.63 2.50 -12.98
C VAL A 1 -16.19 3.54 -12.03
N GLY A 2 -16.17 4.85 -12.33
CA GLY A 2 -16.66 5.89 -11.39
C GLY A 2 -18.07 5.66 -10.82
N TRP A 3 -19.00 5.15 -11.64
CA TRP A 3 -20.33 4.74 -11.17
C TRP A 3 -20.32 3.58 -10.17
N ALA A 4 -19.45 2.58 -10.37
CA ALA A 4 -19.35 1.44 -9.48
C ALA A 4 -18.69 1.84 -8.14
N THR A 5 -17.63 2.65 -8.19
CA THR A 5 -16.86 3.02 -6.98
C THR A 5 -17.52 4.12 -6.16
N ALA A 6 -17.92 5.24 -6.77
CA ALA A 6 -18.55 6.33 -6.02
C ALA A 6 -20.05 6.08 -5.81
N TYR A 7 -20.81 6.03 -6.90
CA TYR A 7 -22.27 6.02 -6.79
C TYR A 7 -22.80 4.74 -6.12
N ALA A 8 -22.32 3.55 -6.50
CA ALA A 8 -22.80 2.30 -5.92
C ALA A 8 -22.13 1.97 -4.58
N LEU A 9 -20.80 1.79 -4.57
CA LEU A 9 -20.08 1.35 -3.37
C LEU A 9 -20.06 2.42 -2.28
N LYS A 10 -19.52 3.62 -2.56
CA LYS A 10 -19.38 4.65 -1.51
C LYS A 10 -20.73 5.11 -0.95
N SER A 11 -21.74 5.33 -1.79
CA SER A 11 -23.08 5.65 -1.28
C SER A 11 -23.70 4.53 -0.45
N TYR A 12 -23.37 3.26 -0.73
CA TYR A 12 -23.81 2.14 0.10
C TYR A 12 -23.15 2.19 1.48
N GLN A 13 -21.83 2.39 1.53
CA GLN A 13 -21.10 2.46 2.80
C GLN A 13 -21.67 3.57 3.68
N GLU A 14 -21.81 4.78 3.14
CA GLU A 14 -22.38 5.94 3.84
C GLU A 14 -23.82 5.73 4.28
N LYS A 15 -24.63 5.06 3.46
CA LYS A 15 -26.00 4.71 3.86
C LYS A 15 -26.03 3.75 5.06
N VAL A 16 -25.11 2.79 5.09
CA VAL A 16 -24.99 1.83 6.20
C VAL A 16 -24.55 2.55 7.48
N GLU A 17 -23.61 3.48 7.36
CA GLU A 17 -23.08 4.27 8.48
C GLU A 17 -24.08 5.28 9.03
N GLU A 18 -24.65 6.13 8.17
CA GLU A 18 -25.56 7.21 8.56
C GLU A 18 -26.95 6.68 8.98
N ARG A 19 -27.28 5.42 8.64
CA ARG A 19 -28.58 4.75 8.91
C ARG A 19 -29.81 5.56 8.48
N ARG A 20 -29.65 6.49 7.53
CA ARG A 20 -30.73 7.34 7.04
C ARG A 20 -31.30 6.88 5.71
N ASN A 21 -32.50 7.35 5.40
CA ASN A 21 -33.12 7.07 4.12
C ASN A 21 -32.54 7.98 3.02
N PHE A 22 -31.84 7.39 2.05
CA PHE A 22 -31.29 8.09 0.88
C PHE A 22 -32.35 8.34 -0.21
N ALA A 23 -33.57 7.82 -0.04
CA ALA A 23 -34.69 8.04 -0.93
C ALA A 23 -35.99 8.33 -0.16
N PRO A 24 -36.06 9.43 0.62
CA PRO A 24 -37.19 9.73 1.52
C PRO A 24 -38.56 9.80 0.81
N ASN A 25 -38.57 10.13 -0.48
CA ASN A 25 -39.79 10.26 -1.29
C ASN A 25 -39.82 9.27 -2.48
N GLY A 26 -39.11 8.14 -2.36
CA GLY A 26 -38.96 7.19 -3.47
C GLY A 26 -38.07 7.69 -4.61
N ARG A 27 -37.37 8.82 -4.41
CA ARG A 27 -36.37 9.39 -5.32
C ARG A 27 -35.06 9.53 -4.56
N VAL A 28 -33.96 9.11 -5.19
CA VAL A 28 -32.62 9.25 -4.65
C VAL A 28 -32.30 10.72 -4.41
N ASP A 29 -31.89 11.06 -3.18
CA ASP A 29 -31.39 12.38 -2.83
C ASP A 29 -29.95 12.55 -3.37
N PRO A 30 -29.70 13.49 -4.31
CA PRO A 30 -28.37 13.71 -4.85
C PRO A 30 -27.36 14.20 -3.81
N LYS A 31 -27.81 14.70 -2.64
CA LYS A 31 -26.93 15.05 -1.52
C LYS A 31 -26.47 13.83 -0.72
N ALA A 32 -27.14 12.68 -0.90
CA ALA A 32 -26.85 11.46 -0.17
C ALA A 32 -25.99 10.47 -0.96
N VAL A 33 -26.03 10.53 -2.28
CA VAL A 33 -25.24 9.64 -3.15
C VAL A 33 -24.04 10.34 -3.74
N PHE A 34 -23.02 9.58 -4.12
CA PHE A 34 -21.71 10.12 -4.49
C PHE A 34 -21.49 10.26 -5.98
N SER A 35 -20.71 11.28 -6.34
CA SER A 35 -20.48 11.69 -7.71
C SER A 35 -19.53 10.75 -8.46
N PRO A 36 -19.97 10.08 -9.54
CA PRO A 36 -19.07 9.35 -10.42
C PRO A 36 -18.13 10.27 -11.20
N ALA A 37 -18.53 11.53 -11.45
CA ALA A 37 -17.72 12.51 -12.15
C ALA A 37 -16.51 12.96 -11.32
N PHE A 38 -16.66 13.06 -9.99
CA PHE A 38 -15.55 13.38 -9.10
C PHE A 38 -14.41 12.38 -9.23
N ILE A 39 -14.72 11.07 -9.31
CA ILE A 39 -13.69 10.05 -9.52
C ILE A 39 -13.21 10.08 -10.97
N TYR A 40 -14.12 9.92 -11.94
CA TYR A 40 -13.76 9.63 -13.33
C TYR A 40 -12.96 10.73 -14.01
N ASN A 41 -13.35 12.00 -13.81
CA ASN A 41 -12.73 13.13 -14.50
C ASN A 41 -11.27 13.35 -14.09
N GLN A 42 -10.86 12.81 -12.96
CA GLN A 42 -9.49 12.93 -12.44
C GLN A 42 -8.56 11.83 -12.95
N ILE A 43 -9.08 10.66 -13.33
CA ILE A 43 -8.28 9.44 -13.62
C ILE A 43 -8.37 8.96 -15.07
N ASN A 44 -9.18 9.61 -15.91
CA ASN A 44 -9.40 9.19 -17.29
C ASN A 44 -8.37 9.72 -18.30
N ASN A 45 -7.30 10.37 -17.82
CA ASN A 45 -6.24 10.96 -18.65
C ASN A 45 -6.76 11.96 -19.71
N GLY A 46 -7.88 12.64 -19.42
CA GLY A 46 -8.48 13.66 -20.29
C GLY A 46 -9.24 13.10 -21.51
N ARG A 47 -9.46 11.79 -21.57
CA ARG A 47 -10.17 11.08 -22.65
C ARG A 47 -11.30 10.22 -22.09
N ASP A 48 -12.39 10.12 -22.85
CA ASP A 48 -13.47 9.21 -22.49
C ASP A 48 -13.19 7.78 -23.01
N GLY A 49 -12.16 7.15 -22.45
CA GLY A 49 -11.66 5.85 -22.87
C GLY A 49 -11.78 4.76 -21.80
N GLY A 50 -12.44 5.04 -20.68
CA GLY A 50 -12.45 4.19 -19.49
C GLY A 50 -11.40 4.56 -18.45
N SER A 51 -11.39 3.81 -17.34
CA SER A 51 -10.48 3.97 -16.19
C SER A 51 -10.37 2.62 -15.47
N THR A 52 -9.43 2.49 -14.53
CA THR A 52 -9.20 1.25 -13.77
C THR A 52 -9.77 1.33 -12.35
N PHE A 53 -10.14 0.19 -11.76
CA PHE A 53 -10.55 0.16 -10.35
C PHE A 53 -9.43 0.60 -9.43
N ILE A 54 -8.18 0.23 -9.72
CA ILE A 54 -7.02 0.59 -8.90
C ILE A 54 -6.88 2.11 -8.79
N ASP A 55 -6.94 2.84 -9.91
CA ASP A 55 -6.84 4.31 -9.89
C ASP A 55 -8.01 4.95 -9.13
N ALA A 56 -9.23 4.41 -9.33
CA ALA A 56 -10.42 4.91 -8.67
C ALA A 56 -10.42 4.66 -7.15
N LEU A 57 -9.98 3.47 -6.72
CA LEU A 57 -9.89 3.10 -5.31
C LEU A 57 -8.73 3.83 -4.62
N ASN A 58 -7.60 4.03 -5.30
CA ASN A 58 -6.53 4.89 -4.80
C ASN A 58 -6.98 6.35 -4.66
N LEU A 59 -7.77 6.88 -5.60
CA LEU A 59 -8.31 8.22 -5.48
C LEU A 59 -9.31 8.30 -4.32
N LEU A 60 -10.19 7.32 -4.18
CA LEU A 60 -11.16 7.25 -3.09
C LEU A 60 -10.47 7.12 -1.73
N SER A 61 -9.34 6.41 -1.63
CA SER A 61 -8.54 6.32 -0.40
C SER A 61 -7.79 7.63 -0.11
N ASN A 62 -7.14 8.23 -1.11
CA ASN A 62 -6.31 9.42 -0.88
C ASN A 62 -7.12 10.72 -0.74
N GLN A 63 -8.20 10.87 -1.49
CA GLN A 63 -8.98 12.11 -1.59
C GLN A 63 -10.41 11.96 -1.09
N GLY A 64 -11.01 10.78 -1.27
CA GLY A 64 -12.40 10.50 -0.94
C GLY A 64 -13.36 10.81 -2.09
N ALA A 65 -14.57 11.22 -1.76
CA ALA A 65 -15.61 11.51 -2.75
C ALA A 65 -16.52 12.66 -2.30
N VAL A 66 -17.21 13.29 -3.24
CA VAL A 66 -18.24 14.30 -2.93
C VAL A 66 -19.60 13.82 -3.38
N SER A 67 -20.65 14.43 -2.84
CA SER A 67 -22.02 14.12 -3.23
C SER A 67 -22.27 14.44 -4.71
N LEU A 68 -23.25 13.76 -5.30
CA LEU A 68 -23.72 14.01 -6.66
C LEU A 68 -24.29 15.42 -6.82
N ALA A 69 -24.80 16.02 -5.73
CA ALA A 69 -25.23 17.41 -5.71
C ALA A 69 -24.06 18.41 -5.80
N GLU A 70 -22.93 18.11 -5.14
CA GLU A 70 -21.72 18.94 -5.18
C GLU A 70 -21.01 18.89 -6.53
N MET A 71 -20.96 17.70 -7.16
CA MET A 71 -20.41 17.54 -8.50
C MET A 71 -21.37 16.70 -9.37
N PRO A 72 -22.34 17.34 -10.06
CA PRO A 72 -23.29 16.64 -10.91
C PRO A 72 -22.63 15.88 -12.05
N TYR A 73 -23.18 14.71 -12.37
CA TYR A 73 -22.76 13.94 -13.53
C TYR A 73 -23.34 14.51 -14.83
N ASN A 74 -22.51 14.58 -15.86
CA ASN A 74 -22.89 14.94 -17.22
C ASN A 74 -22.11 14.02 -18.18
N ASP A 75 -22.82 13.28 -19.03
CA ASP A 75 -22.24 12.32 -19.97
C ASP A 75 -21.35 12.99 -21.05
N ARG A 76 -21.49 14.31 -21.23
CA ARG A 76 -20.67 15.10 -22.14
C ARG A 76 -19.49 15.78 -21.46
N ASP A 77 -19.37 15.69 -20.14
CA ASP A 77 -18.28 16.30 -19.37
C ASP A 77 -17.49 15.27 -18.59
N TYR A 78 -16.36 14.90 -19.18
CA TYR A 78 -15.36 14.01 -18.60
C TYR A 78 -14.04 14.74 -18.30
N ARG A 79 -14.01 16.07 -18.31
CA ARG A 79 -12.75 16.85 -18.20
C ARG A 79 -12.73 17.86 -17.09
N SER A 80 -13.90 18.27 -16.58
CA SER A 80 -13.96 19.23 -15.49
C SER A 80 -13.31 18.64 -14.25
N ALA A 81 -12.21 19.26 -13.81
CA ALA A 81 -11.53 18.93 -12.58
C ALA A 81 -12.33 19.46 -11.37
N PRO A 82 -12.35 18.75 -10.23
CA PRO A 82 -12.99 19.27 -9.03
C PRO A 82 -12.29 20.56 -8.55
N PRO A 83 -13.03 21.63 -8.22
CA PRO A 83 -12.45 22.81 -7.59
C PRO A 83 -11.90 22.47 -6.20
N ARG A 84 -10.91 23.25 -5.72
CA ARG A 84 -10.17 22.98 -4.46
C ARG A 84 -11.04 22.76 -3.22
N HIS A 85 -12.18 23.45 -3.11
CA HIS A 85 -13.09 23.29 -1.98
C HIS A 85 -13.73 21.88 -1.97
N LEU A 86 -14.06 21.32 -3.13
CA LEU A 86 -14.57 19.94 -3.23
C LEU A 86 -13.51 18.91 -2.86
N LEU A 87 -12.22 19.15 -3.16
CA LEU A 87 -11.13 18.29 -2.68
C LEU A 87 -11.01 18.27 -1.15
N SER A 88 -11.40 19.36 -0.49
CA SER A 88 -11.42 19.44 0.97
C SER A 88 -12.63 18.71 1.54
N ASN A 89 -13.81 18.94 0.97
CA ASN A 89 -15.05 18.24 1.34
C ASN A 89 -14.94 16.73 1.14
N ALA A 90 -14.23 16.29 0.10
CA ALA A 90 -14.09 14.87 -0.24
C ALA A 90 -13.43 14.04 0.87
N ARG A 91 -12.56 14.65 1.68
CA ARG A 91 -11.74 13.95 2.69
C ARG A 91 -12.55 13.21 3.74
N ARG A 92 -13.76 13.69 4.04
CA ARG A 92 -14.70 13.06 4.98
C ARG A 92 -15.31 11.75 4.47
N TYR A 93 -15.12 11.48 3.19
CA TYR A 93 -15.74 10.36 2.48
C TYR A 93 -14.65 9.51 1.80
N ARG A 94 -13.52 9.34 2.50
CA ARG A 94 -12.45 8.43 2.10
C ARG A 94 -12.82 6.99 2.42
N ILE A 95 -12.23 6.07 1.68
CA ILE A 95 -12.13 4.68 2.13
C ILE A 95 -10.82 4.51 2.89
N ASP A 96 -10.82 3.59 3.86
CA ASP A 96 -9.66 3.27 4.67
C ASP A 96 -8.65 2.46 3.84
N TYR A 97 -9.09 1.29 3.36
CA TYR A 97 -8.32 0.46 2.45
C TYR A 97 -9.20 -0.26 1.43
N TRP A 98 -8.55 -0.85 0.43
CA TRP A 98 -9.17 -1.74 -0.53
C TRP A 98 -8.27 -2.93 -0.83
N ARG A 99 -8.87 -4.05 -1.26
CA ARG A 99 -8.11 -5.23 -1.71
C ARG A 99 -8.78 -5.90 -2.89
N GLN A 100 -7.99 -6.65 -3.64
CA GLN A 100 -8.48 -7.57 -4.65
C GLN A 100 -9.09 -8.82 -3.99
N VAL A 101 -10.14 -9.35 -4.59
CA VAL A 101 -10.86 -10.58 -4.20
C VAL A 101 -10.60 -11.64 -5.26
N ASN A 102 -10.44 -12.90 -4.84
CA ASN A 102 -10.40 -14.01 -5.79
C ASN A 102 -11.81 -14.28 -6.33
N ILE A 103 -12.10 -13.72 -7.50
CA ILE A 103 -13.38 -13.89 -8.19
C ILE A 103 -13.62 -15.31 -8.71
N ARG A 104 -12.62 -16.20 -8.67
CA ARG A 104 -12.81 -17.63 -9.01
C ARG A 104 -13.27 -18.45 -7.81
N ASP A 105 -13.00 -17.99 -6.59
CA ASP A 105 -13.56 -18.59 -5.40
C ASP A 105 -14.91 -17.95 -5.04
N LEU A 106 -15.99 -18.65 -5.38
CA LEU A 106 -17.34 -18.20 -5.06
C LEU A 106 -17.57 -18.10 -3.55
N LYS A 107 -16.85 -18.87 -2.72
CA LYS A 107 -16.96 -18.78 -1.27
C LYS A 107 -16.38 -17.46 -0.77
N GLU A 108 -15.25 -17.01 -1.32
CA GLU A 108 -14.69 -15.71 -0.94
C GLU A 108 -15.65 -14.58 -1.29
N VAL A 109 -16.19 -14.55 -2.52
CA VAL A 109 -17.16 -13.52 -2.94
C VAL A 109 -18.38 -13.52 -2.00
N LYS A 110 -18.92 -14.70 -1.64
CA LYS A 110 -20.03 -14.80 -0.68
C LYS A 110 -19.64 -14.36 0.73
N ALA A 111 -18.44 -14.69 1.19
CA ALA A 111 -17.94 -14.30 2.50
C ALA A 111 -17.85 -12.78 2.62
N GLN A 112 -17.36 -12.10 1.58
CA GLN A 112 -17.34 -10.63 1.53
C GLN A 112 -18.74 -10.03 1.62
N LEU A 113 -19.69 -10.57 0.84
CA LEU A 113 -21.09 -10.11 0.89
C LEU A 113 -21.74 -10.33 2.26
N ASN A 114 -21.48 -11.48 2.90
CA ASN A 114 -21.98 -11.79 4.24
C ASN A 114 -21.36 -10.87 5.31
N ALA A 115 -20.12 -10.42 5.10
CA ALA A 115 -19.42 -9.46 5.96
C ALA A 115 -19.85 -8.00 5.69
N GLY A 116 -20.82 -7.77 4.78
CA GLY A 116 -21.31 -6.44 4.46
C GLY A 116 -20.47 -5.68 3.45
N TYR A 117 -19.56 -6.34 2.74
CA TYR A 117 -18.74 -5.74 1.69
C TYR A 117 -19.29 -6.06 0.30
N PRO A 118 -19.88 -5.09 -0.42
CA PRO A 118 -20.18 -5.24 -1.83
C PRO A 118 -18.88 -5.45 -2.63
N VAL A 119 -18.91 -6.35 -3.60
CA VAL A 119 -17.73 -6.69 -4.41
C VAL A 119 -17.80 -5.96 -5.73
N LEU A 120 -16.92 -4.97 -5.93
CA LEU A 120 -16.68 -4.36 -7.25
C LEU A 120 -16.21 -5.44 -8.21
N ILE A 121 -16.71 -5.45 -9.44
CA ILE A 121 -16.29 -6.42 -10.45
C ILE A 121 -16.07 -5.76 -11.82
N GLY A 122 -15.03 -6.22 -12.52
CA GLY A 122 -14.80 -5.93 -13.93
C GLY A 122 -15.10 -7.18 -14.74
N ALA A 123 -16.04 -7.09 -15.69
CA ALA A 123 -16.49 -8.23 -16.49
C ALA A 123 -16.45 -7.92 -18.00
N LEU A 124 -16.12 -8.93 -18.81
CA LEU A 124 -16.31 -8.86 -20.26
C LEU A 124 -17.77 -9.13 -20.59
N ILE A 125 -18.49 -8.12 -21.04
CA ILE A 125 -19.92 -8.21 -21.35
C ILE A 125 -20.17 -8.50 -22.84
N ASP A 126 -21.39 -8.94 -23.15
CA ASP A 126 -21.82 -9.28 -24.50
C ASP A 126 -23.23 -8.74 -24.81
N GLU A 127 -23.72 -8.94 -26.03
CA GLU A 127 -25.09 -8.54 -26.40
C GLU A 127 -26.18 -9.20 -25.54
N GLY A 128 -25.93 -10.41 -25.02
CA GLY A 128 -26.82 -11.11 -24.10
C GLY A 128 -27.02 -10.32 -22.81
N PHE A 129 -25.93 -9.79 -22.25
CA PHE A 129 -25.95 -8.94 -21.07
C PHE A 129 -26.78 -7.67 -21.29
N LEU A 130 -26.67 -7.02 -22.44
CA LEU A 130 -27.49 -5.85 -22.80
C LEU A 130 -28.98 -6.18 -22.83
N LYS A 131 -29.33 -7.38 -23.27
CA LYS A 131 -30.72 -7.85 -23.41
C LYS A 131 -31.31 -8.40 -22.11
N THR A 132 -30.57 -8.35 -20.99
CA THR A 132 -31.06 -8.76 -19.67
C THR A 132 -32.29 -7.95 -19.27
N LYS A 133 -33.38 -8.64 -18.93
CA LYS A 133 -34.67 -8.04 -18.53
C LYS A 133 -35.25 -8.76 -17.33
N GLY A 134 -35.84 -8.01 -16.41
CA GLY A 134 -36.45 -8.54 -15.19
C GLY A 134 -35.49 -9.48 -14.44
N ASN A 135 -35.98 -10.67 -14.09
CA ASN A 135 -35.24 -11.66 -13.31
C ASN A 135 -34.34 -12.58 -14.15
N LEU A 136 -34.01 -12.22 -15.39
CA LEU A 136 -33.18 -13.06 -16.24
C LEU A 136 -31.75 -13.18 -15.68
N ILE A 137 -31.24 -14.41 -15.64
CA ILE A 137 -29.88 -14.71 -15.19
C ILE A 137 -28.97 -14.75 -16.40
N TRP A 138 -27.95 -13.89 -16.41
CA TRP A 138 -26.86 -13.95 -17.39
C TRP A 138 -26.00 -15.18 -17.08
N SER A 139 -26.16 -16.23 -17.89
CA SER A 139 -25.65 -17.57 -17.58
C SER A 139 -24.76 -18.18 -18.66
N LYS A 140 -24.64 -17.51 -19.81
CA LYS A 140 -23.80 -17.91 -20.94
C LYS A 140 -23.55 -16.73 -21.85
N GLN A 141 -22.49 -16.82 -22.64
CA GLN A 141 -22.23 -15.84 -23.67
C GLN A 141 -23.31 -15.91 -24.76
N SER A 142 -23.78 -14.75 -25.24
CA SER A 142 -24.74 -14.65 -26.33
C SER A 142 -24.47 -13.41 -27.17
N GLY A 143 -24.21 -13.63 -28.47
CA GLY A 143 -23.87 -12.55 -29.40
C GLY A 143 -22.43 -12.07 -29.26
N GLN A 144 -22.15 -10.88 -29.78
CA GLN A 144 -20.80 -10.32 -29.81
C GLN A 144 -20.36 -9.81 -28.43
N GLY A 145 -19.06 -9.90 -28.15
CA GLY A 145 -18.44 -9.27 -26.99
C GLY A 145 -18.36 -7.75 -27.18
N LEU A 146 -18.58 -7.00 -26.11
CA LEU A 146 -18.73 -5.53 -26.14
C LEU A 146 -17.66 -4.79 -25.31
N GLY A 147 -16.74 -5.53 -24.69
CA GLY A 147 -15.64 -4.97 -23.91
C GLY A 147 -15.82 -5.13 -22.40
N GLY A 148 -14.96 -4.44 -21.65
CA GLY A 148 -14.97 -4.46 -20.18
C GLY A 148 -16.04 -3.52 -19.61
N HIS A 149 -16.74 -3.98 -18.58
CA HIS A 149 -17.72 -3.20 -17.84
C HIS A 149 -17.56 -3.36 -16.33
N ALA A 150 -17.75 -2.27 -15.60
CA ALA A 150 -17.54 -2.18 -14.16
C ALA A 150 -18.88 -2.13 -13.43
N MET A 151 -19.11 -3.06 -12.49
CA MET A 151 -20.36 -3.22 -11.74
C MET A 151 -20.06 -3.59 -10.28
N VAL A 152 -21.10 -3.80 -9.47
CA VAL A 152 -20.97 -4.23 -8.08
C VAL A 152 -21.87 -5.44 -7.80
N ILE A 153 -21.32 -6.49 -7.20
CA ILE A 153 -22.08 -7.58 -6.62
C ILE A 153 -22.58 -7.15 -5.25
N VAL A 154 -23.89 -7.28 -5.02
CA VAL A 154 -24.60 -6.76 -3.85
C VAL A 154 -25.36 -7.84 -3.09
N GLY A 155 -25.23 -9.09 -3.51
CA GLY A 155 -25.86 -10.22 -2.84
C GLY A 155 -25.78 -11.49 -3.68
N TYR A 156 -26.38 -12.56 -3.16
CA TYR A 156 -26.44 -13.85 -3.83
C TYR A 156 -27.70 -14.61 -3.40
N ASP A 157 -28.06 -15.63 -4.17
CA ASP A 157 -29.18 -16.52 -3.85
C ASP A 157 -28.81 -17.95 -4.27
N ASP A 158 -28.62 -18.81 -3.28
CA ASP A 158 -28.24 -20.21 -3.50
C ASP A 158 -29.36 -21.05 -4.08
N SER A 159 -30.63 -20.68 -3.90
CA SER A 159 -31.73 -21.35 -4.61
C SER A 159 -31.69 -21.02 -6.11
N ARG A 160 -31.24 -19.81 -6.46
CA ARG A 160 -31.07 -19.35 -7.86
C ARG A 160 -29.74 -19.73 -8.48
N GLN A 161 -28.75 -20.11 -7.67
CA GLN A 161 -27.37 -20.36 -8.11
C GLN A 161 -26.76 -19.15 -8.84
N ALA A 162 -26.97 -17.95 -8.30
CA ALA A 162 -26.54 -16.70 -8.96
C ALA A 162 -26.17 -15.59 -7.97
N PHE A 163 -25.24 -14.72 -8.39
CA PHE A 163 -24.95 -13.45 -7.74
C PHE A 163 -25.87 -12.36 -8.25
N LYS A 164 -26.31 -11.48 -7.35
CA LYS A 164 -27.05 -10.26 -7.67
C LYS A 164 -26.07 -9.11 -7.89
N LEU A 165 -26.23 -8.39 -8.99
CA LEU A 165 -25.42 -7.21 -9.31
C LEU A 165 -26.28 -5.96 -9.45
N ILE A 166 -25.69 -4.81 -9.15
CA ILE A 166 -26.22 -3.49 -9.52
C ILE A 166 -25.44 -2.96 -10.73
N ASN A 167 -26.17 -2.42 -11.70
CA ASN A 167 -25.64 -1.81 -12.91
C ASN A 167 -25.88 -0.30 -12.91
N SER A 168 -25.21 0.42 -13.81
CA SER A 168 -25.27 1.89 -13.94
C SER A 168 -25.94 2.34 -15.24
N TRP A 169 -26.91 1.58 -15.75
CA TRP A 169 -27.65 1.88 -17.00
C TRP A 169 -29.11 2.30 -16.75
N GLY A 170 -29.39 2.81 -15.55
CA GLY A 170 -30.73 3.26 -15.14
C GLY A 170 -31.66 2.12 -14.73
N SER A 171 -32.85 2.50 -14.28
CA SER A 171 -33.85 1.57 -13.73
C SER A 171 -34.51 0.67 -14.78
N ASP A 172 -34.43 1.03 -16.05
CA ASP A 172 -35.10 0.28 -17.13
C ASP A 172 -34.30 -0.97 -17.55
N TRP A 173 -33.03 -1.04 -17.16
CA TRP A 173 -32.21 -2.23 -17.39
C TRP A 173 -32.44 -3.29 -16.31
N GLY A 174 -32.57 -4.55 -16.72
CA GLY A 174 -32.73 -5.68 -15.80
C GLY A 174 -34.01 -5.59 -14.95
N ASP A 175 -33.88 -5.84 -13.65
CA ASP A 175 -34.90 -5.62 -12.63
C ASP A 175 -34.57 -4.35 -11.84
N LYS A 176 -35.10 -3.21 -12.29
CA LYS A 176 -34.92 -1.90 -11.64
C LYS A 176 -33.45 -1.48 -11.48
N GLY A 177 -32.62 -1.76 -12.49
CA GLY A 177 -31.17 -1.51 -12.49
C GLY A 177 -30.33 -2.64 -11.90
N PHE A 178 -30.97 -3.72 -11.42
CA PHE A 178 -30.28 -4.91 -10.93
C PHE A 178 -30.34 -6.05 -11.95
N GLY A 179 -29.37 -6.96 -11.85
CA GLY A 179 -29.32 -8.17 -12.66
C GLY A 179 -28.79 -9.35 -11.86
N TRP A 180 -28.77 -10.51 -12.50
CA TRP A 180 -28.22 -11.74 -11.93
C TRP A 180 -27.19 -12.35 -12.88
N ILE A 181 -26.11 -12.87 -12.31
CA ILE A 181 -25.10 -13.65 -13.04
C ILE A 181 -24.97 -15.04 -12.40
N ALA A 182 -25.06 -16.09 -13.22
CA ALA A 182 -25.01 -17.45 -12.72
C ALA A 182 -23.63 -17.75 -12.11
N TYR A 183 -23.58 -18.47 -10.99
CA TYR A 183 -22.34 -18.87 -10.31
C TYR A 183 -21.33 -19.55 -11.23
N LYS A 184 -21.81 -20.48 -12.07
CA LYS A 184 -20.95 -21.20 -13.02
C LYS A 184 -20.40 -20.29 -14.12
N PHE A 185 -21.10 -19.21 -14.44
CA PHE A 185 -20.71 -18.30 -15.52
C PHE A 185 -19.82 -17.16 -15.00
N PHE A 186 -20.03 -16.71 -13.77
CA PHE A 186 -19.26 -15.65 -13.11
C PHE A 186 -17.74 -15.72 -13.34
N PRO A 187 -17.03 -16.82 -13.01
CA PRO A 187 -15.57 -16.88 -13.16
C PRO A 187 -15.10 -16.91 -14.63
N THR A 188 -16.02 -17.13 -15.59
CA THR A 188 -15.69 -17.19 -17.02
C THR A 188 -15.63 -15.81 -17.67
N VAL A 189 -16.40 -14.84 -17.17
CA VAL A 189 -16.53 -13.49 -17.73
C VAL A 189 -15.97 -12.40 -16.83
N VAL A 190 -15.97 -12.59 -15.51
CA VAL A 190 -15.35 -11.66 -14.56
C VAL A 190 -13.82 -11.82 -14.65
N ARG A 191 -13.12 -10.68 -14.61
CA ARG A 191 -11.66 -10.60 -14.80
C ARG A 191 -10.94 -10.05 -13.59
N GLU A 192 -11.63 -9.24 -12.79
CA GLU A 192 -11.11 -8.60 -11.59
C GLU A 192 -12.26 -8.37 -10.60
N GLY A 193 -11.95 -8.32 -9.32
CA GLY A 193 -12.91 -7.91 -8.31
C GLY A 193 -12.22 -7.36 -7.06
N TYR A 194 -12.88 -6.40 -6.41
CA TYR A 194 -12.31 -5.65 -5.29
C TYR A 194 -13.36 -5.40 -4.22
N VAL A 195 -12.91 -5.27 -2.98
CA VAL A 195 -13.71 -4.75 -1.86
C VAL A 195 -12.97 -3.56 -1.26
N ALA A 196 -13.71 -2.65 -0.64
CA ALA A 196 -13.16 -1.56 0.13
C ALA A 196 -13.82 -1.48 1.51
N LYS A 197 -13.01 -1.17 2.52
CA LYS A 197 -13.48 -0.79 3.84
C LYS A 197 -13.57 0.72 3.92
N ASP A 198 -14.65 1.21 4.50
CA ASP A 198 -14.84 2.65 4.60
C ASP A 198 -13.96 3.27 5.70
N ALA A 199 -13.53 4.52 5.52
CA ALA A 199 -12.85 5.25 6.59
C ALA A 199 -13.92 5.89 7.47
N LEU A 200 -14.04 5.41 8.71
CA LEU A 200 -14.94 6.00 9.71
C LEU A 200 -14.44 7.40 10.09
N ASN A 201 -14.76 8.44 9.33
CA ASN A 201 -14.48 9.84 9.68
C ASN A 201 -15.37 10.84 8.93
N GLY A 202 -16.51 11.20 9.54
CA GLY A 202 -17.32 12.35 9.09
C GLY A 202 -18.67 12.58 9.79
N THR A 203 -18.67 12.78 11.12
CA THR A 203 -19.76 13.35 11.96
C THR A 203 -21.23 13.05 11.56
N GLY A 204 -21.74 11.89 11.96
CA GLY A 204 -23.13 11.80 12.44
C GLY A 204 -23.20 12.23 13.92
N PRO A 205 -24.31 12.80 14.42
CA PRO A 205 -24.39 13.28 15.80
C PRO A 205 -24.10 12.14 16.78
N GLN A 206 -23.22 12.43 17.75
CA GLN A 206 -22.82 11.54 18.83
C GLN A 206 -24.08 11.06 19.61
N PRO A 207 -24.17 9.78 20.03
CA PRO A 207 -25.22 9.35 20.95
C PRO A 207 -25.07 10.14 22.25
N ASP A 208 -26.11 10.89 22.62
CA ASP A 208 -26.19 11.57 23.91
C ASP A 208 -26.14 10.52 25.03
N LEU A 209 -25.04 10.48 25.77
CA LEU A 209 -24.90 9.72 27.01
C LEU A 209 -25.31 10.61 28.19
N ARG A 210 -26.60 10.97 28.25
CA ARG A 210 -27.24 11.46 29.46
C ARG A 210 -28.58 10.76 29.67
N PRO A 211 -28.97 10.45 30.92
CA PRO A 211 -30.26 9.84 31.19
C PRO A 211 -31.36 10.84 30.84
N THR A 212 -32.32 10.39 30.04
CA THR A 212 -33.55 11.12 29.70
C THR A 212 -34.25 11.67 30.94
N PRO A 213 -34.80 12.89 30.85
CA PRO A 213 -36.08 13.23 31.48
C PRO A 213 -37.19 13.27 30.41
N ASP A 214 -38.35 12.73 30.79
CA ASP A 214 -39.58 12.61 29.99
C ASP A 214 -40.17 13.98 29.53
N PRO A 215 -41.15 14.00 28.58
CA PRO A 215 -41.46 15.12 27.70
C PRO A 215 -42.44 16.14 28.30
N ASP A 216 -42.39 17.38 27.81
CA ASP A 216 -43.51 18.34 27.86
C ASP A 216 -43.39 19.41 26.75
N PRO A 217 -44.47 20.05 26.25
CA PRO A 217 -44.80 20.01 24.84
C PRO A 217 -45.26 21.40 24.35
N GLU A 218 -44.41 22.43 24.38
CA GLU A 218 -44.81 23.75 23.88
C GLU A 218 -43.64 24.49 23.20
N ARG A 219 -43.81 24.76 21.89
CA ARG A 219 -43.42 25.98 21.12
C ARG A 219 -42.01 26.58 21.28
N LEU A 220 -41.28 27.06 20.26
CA LEU A 220 -41.51 27.61 18.91
C LEU A 220 -40.09 27.77 18.24
N PRO A 221 -39.96 28.23 16.96
CA PRO A 221 -38.83 27.90 16.11
C PRO A 221 -37.54 28.71 16.34
N ASP A 222 -36.46 28.06 15.92
CA ASP A 222 -35.08 28.51 15.70
C ASP A 222 -34.89 29.99 15.35
N PRO A 223 -33.88 30.64 15.95
CA PRO A 223 -33.07 31.55 15.18
C PRO A 223 -31.55 31.39 15.40
N GLU A 224 -30.87 31.39 14.26
CA GLU A 224 -29.58 32.03 14.01
C GLU A 224 -28.32 31.36 14.59
N LEU A 225 -27.66 30.66 13.66
CA LEU A 225 -26.22 30.45 13.64
C LEU A 225 -25.48 31.76 13.96
N THR A 226 -24.79 31.79 15.10
CA THR A 226 -23.67 32.69 15.34
C THR A 226 -22.43 31.88 15.65
N ASP A 227 -21.33 32.32 15.06
CA ASP A 227 -19.98 31.78 15.11
C ASP A 227 -19.51 31.39 16.52
N GLU A 228 -18.77 30.27 16.57
CA GLU A 228 -17.61 29.96 17.43
C GLU A 228 -17.64 28.50 17.90
N GLU A 229 -16.75 27.66 17.38
CA GLU A 229 -15.70 27.04 18.19
C GLU A 229 -14.73 26.28 17.27
N TYR A 230 -13.46 26.68 17.31
CA TYR A 230 -12.36 25.84 16.84
C TYR A 230 -12.32 24.62 17.77
N VAL A 231 -12.94 23.52 17.35
CA VAL A 231 -12.83 22.25 18.07
C VAL A 231 -11.49 21.63 17.71
N ASP A 232 -10.68 21.45 18.74
CA ASP A 232 -9.42 20.71 18.75
C ASP A 232 -9.65 19.28 18.22
N ASP A 233 -9.03 18.98 17.08
CA ASP A 233 -9.08 17.70 16.34
C ASP A 233 -8.26 16.57 17.02
N SER A 234 -7.77 16.79 18.25
CA SER A 234 -7.09 15.74 19.00
C SER A 234 -8.11 14.80 19.65
N TYR A 235 -8.29 13.63 19.03
CA TYR A 235 -8.63 12.32 19.61
C TYR A 235 -9.41 11.48 18.58
N HIS A 236 -8.74 11.15 17.46
CA HIS A 236 -9.08 9.96 16.70
C HIS A 236 -8.26 8.80 17.29
N GLU A 237 -8.86 7.95 18.12
CA GLU A 237 -8.24 6.65 18.42
C GLU A 237 -8.30 5.80 17.16
N GLU A 238 -7.13 5.47 16.60
CA GLU A 238 -7.02 4.57 15.46
C GLU A 238 -7.69 3.23 15.79
N PRO A 239 -8.41 2.60 14.82
CA PRO A 239 -8.92 1.24 14.99
C PRO A 239 -7.83 0.31 15.54
N ILE A 240 -8.18 -0.56 16.48
CA ILE A 240 -7.24 -1.45 17.20
C ILE A 240 -6.35 -2.26 16.23
N ALA A 241 -6.85 -2.61 15.03
CA ALA A 241 -6.06 -3.28 13.99
C ALA A 241 -5.03 -2.36 13.29
N ASP A 242 -5.30 -1.06 13.17
CA ASP A 242 -4.40 -0.10 12.51
C ASP A 242 -3.23 0.29 13.43
N GLN A 243 -3.41 0.12 14.74
CA GLN A 243 -2.37 0.19 15.76
C GLN A 243 -1.40 -1.01 15.72
N ALA A 244 -1.64 -2.03 14.88
CA ALA A 244 -0.70 -3.12 14.71
C ALA A 244 0.60 -2.60 14.08
N GLU A 245 1.75 -2.99 14.61
CA GLU A 245 3.04 -2.73 13.99
C GLU A 245 3.63 -4.02 13.44
N PHE A 246 4.11 -3.99 12.20
CA PHE A 246 4.97 -5.04 11.68
C PHE A 246 5.88 -4.49 10.60
N ARG A 247 7.07 -5.08 10.49
CA ARG A 247 8.08 -4.76 9.47
C ARG A 247 8.99 -5.96 9.27
N ILE A 248 9.77 -5.95 8.21
CA ILE A 248 10.91 -6.86 8.06
C ILE A 248 12.15 -6.11 8.54
N THR A 249 12.91 -6.72 9.44
CA THR A 249 14.18 -6.18 9.95
C THR A 249 15.37 -7.02 9.55
N GLY A 250 15.15 -8.26 9.11
CA GLY A 250 16.20 -9.17 8.70
C GLY A 250 15.82 -10.00 7.50
N VAL A 251 16.76 -10.11 6.57
CA VAL A 251 16.75 -11.12 5.52
C VAL A 251 17.98 -12.00 5.76
N ASP A 252 17.86 -13.31 5.66
CA ASP A 252 19.01 -14.22 5.61
C ASP A 252 18.99 -14.93 4.27
N HIS A 253 20.10 -14.85 3.55
CA HIS A 253 20.23 -15.43 2.21
C HIS A 253 21.00 -16.75 2.27
N ASN A 254 20.60 -17.70 1.42
CA ASN A 254 21.26 -18.99 1.22
C ASN A 254 21.34 -19.86 2.48
N ILE A 255 20.30 -19.80 3.29
CA ILE A 255 20.18 -20.69 4.43
C ILE A 255 19.80 -22.10 3.97
N GLU A 256 20.10 -23.09 4.82
CA GLU A 256 19.63 -24.46 4.63
C GLU A 256 18.10 -24.53 4.68
N ALA A 257 17.54 -25.58 4.08
CA ALA A 257 16.10 -25.80 4.08
C ALA A 257 15.57 -25.92 5.53
N PRO A 258 14.41 -25.31 5.83
CA PRO A 258 13.89 -25.24 7.20
C PRO A 258 13.46 -26.60 7.77
N ALA A 259 13.23 -27.60 6.90
CA ALA A 259 12.97 -28.98 7.29
C ALA A 259 13.43 -29.95 6.17
N PRO A 260 13.70 -31.24 6.50
CA PRO A 260 14.24 -32.22 5.56
C PRO A 260 13.44 -32.39 4.26
N GLU A 261 12.11 -32.33 4.33
CA GLU A 261 11.18 -32.42 3.20
C GLU A 261 11.32 -31.26 2.19
N TYR A 262 11.92 -30.14 2.62
CA TYR A 262 12.14 -28.97 1.79
C TYR A 262 13.54 -28.92 1.15
N THR A 263 14.45 -29.83 1.53
CA THR A 263 15.82 -29.90 0.99
C THR A 263 15.86 -30.02 -0.54
N GLN A 264 14.84 -30.66 -1.13
CA GLN A 264 14.69 -30.82 -2.58
C GLN A 264 14.55 -29.49 -3.35
N TYR A 265 14.20 -28.39 -2.65
CA TYR A 265 14.03 -27.07 -3.26
C TYR A 265 15.31 -26.22 -3.26
N GLY A 266 16.41 -26.74 -2.73
CA GLY A 266 17.70 -26.06 -2.70
C GLY A 266 17.77 -24.96 -1.63
N PRO A 267 18.60 -23.92 -1.82
CA PRO A 267 18.81 -22.89 -0.81
C PRO A 267 17.59 -21.98 -0.61
N PHE A 268 17.43 -21.51 0.62
CA PHE A 268 16.31 -20.66 1.04
C PHE A 268 16.75 -19.24 1.37
N MET A 269 15.77 -18.35 1.31
CA MET A 269 15.78 -17.03 1.93
C MET A 269 14.84 -17.06 3.15
N LYS A 270 15.29 -16.51 4.27
CA LYS A 270 14.47 -16.26 5.46
C LYS A 270 14.20 -14.77 5.59
N LEU A 271 12.94 -14.42 5.78
CA LEU A 271 12.50 -13.08 6.12
C LEU A 271 12.11 -13.08 7.60
N THR A 272 12.48 -12.03 8.32
CA THR A 272 12.20 -11.88 9.76
C THR A 272 11.82 -10.44 10.08
N GLY A 273 10.97 -10.27 11.09
CA GLY A 273 10.88 -9.00 11.77
C GLY A 273 9.89 -8.97 12.93
N PRO A 274 9.83 -7.83 13.65
CA PRO A 274 8.94 -7.69 14.78
C PRO A 274 7.49 -7.58 14.31
N ILE A 275 6.58 -8.06 15.15
CA ILE A 275 5.14 -7.92 15.01
C ILE A 275 4.50 -7.60 16.37
N GLN A 276 3.69 -6.55 16.37
CA GLN A 276 2.90 -6.11 17.50
C GLN A 276 1.46 -5.99 17.04
N ILE A 277 0.56 -6.72 17.68
CA ILE A 277 -0.87 -6.69 17.40
C ILE A 277 -1.56 -6.42 18.74
N PRO A 278 -2.34 -5.35 18.89
CA PRO A 278 -3.00 -5.06 20.15
C PRO A 278 -4.05 -6.11 20.54
N ALA A 279 -4.37 -6.13 21.84
CA ALA A 279 -5.43 -6.98 22.39
C ALA A 279 -6.77 -6.72 21.69
N GLY A 280 -7.49 -7.79 21.34
CA GLY A 280 -8.80 -7.70 20.71
C GLY A 280 -8.80 -7.33 19.21
N ALA A 281 -7.65 -7.36 18.53
CA ALA A 281 -7.58 -7.06 17.09
C ALA A 281 -8.25 -8.13 16.19
N GLY A 282 -8.38 -9.38 16.65
CA GLY A 282 -9.01 -10.48 15.91
C GLY A 282 -8.80 -11.85 16.55
N GLN A 283 -9.05 -12.93 15.80
CA GLN A 283 -8.93 -14.32 16.27
C GLN A 283 -7.79 -15.09 15.61
N GLN A 284 -7.35 -14.69 14.42
CA GLN A 284 -6.28 -15.35 13.66
C GLN A 284 -5.40 -14.30 12.99
N MET A 285 -4.12 -14.63 12.78
CA MET A 285 -3.18 -13.78 12.06
C MET A 285 -2.34 -14.56 11.05
N GLN A 286 -1.92 -13.87 10.01
CA GLN A 286 -0.97 -14.37 9.02
C GLN A 286 -0.16 -13.23 8.43
N VAL A 287 1.15 -13.42 8.24
CA VAL A 287 1.96 -12.53 7.40
C VAL A 287 2.15 -13.18 6.04
N VAL A 288 1.87 -12.44 4.96
CA VAL A 288 2.11 -12.88 3.57
C VAL A 288 3.06 -11.90 2.92
N VAL A 289 4.08 -12.41 2.24
CA VAL A 289 5.06 -11.62 1.48
C VAL A 289 4.89 -11.92 0.00
N ARG A 290 4.64 -10.88 -0.80
CA ARG A 290 4.53 -10.95 -2.26
C ARG A 290 5.79 -10.43 -2.92
N PHE A 291 6.16 -11.01 -4.06
CA PHE A 291 7.38 -10.62 -4.77
C PHE A 291 7.09 -10.05 -6.16
N TYR A 292 7.76 -8.93 -6.45
CA TYR A 292 7.65 -8.18 -7.69
C TYR A 292 9.04 -7.95 -8.28
N TYR A 293 9.14 -7.81 -9.60
CA TYR A 293 10.29 -7.19 -10.22
C TYR A 293 10.39 -5.73 -9.77
N ASP A 294 11.59 -5.23 -9.56
CA ASP A 294 11.82 -3.80 -9.32
C ASP A 294 11.47 -3.00 -10.59
N ASN A 295 10.79 -1.87 -10.42
CA ASN A 295 10.48 -0.92 -11.49
C ASN A 295 11.67 -0.02 -11.91
N GLY A 296 12.86 -0.26 -11.36
CA GLY A 296 14.09 0.51 -11.56
C GLY A 296 14.29 1.64 -10.55
N LYS A 297 13.43 1.77 -9.53
CA LYS A 297 13.48 2.81 -8.50
C LYS A 297 13.26 2.25 -7.08
N GLY A 298 13.45 0.95 -6.89
CA GLY A 298 13.14 0.27 -5.62
C GLY A 298 11.64 0.06 -5.39
N GLY A 299 10.81 0.31 -6.41
CA GLY A 299 9.36 0.23 -6.32
C GLY A 299 8.78 -0.98 -7.04
N LYS A 300 7.50 -1.23 -6.80
CA LYS A 300 6.75 -2.37 -7.33
C LYS A 300 6.63 -2.30 -8.86
N GLY A 301 7.18 -3.30 -9.55
CA GLY A 301 7.01 -3.55 -10.98
C GLY A 301 6.07 -4.73 -11.24
N GLN A 302 6.35 -5.50 -12.30
CA GLN A 302 5.54 -6.67 -12.66
C GLN A 302 5.66 -7.76 -11.57
N PRO A 303 4.60 -8.53 -11.28
CA PRO A 303 4.69 -9.66 -10.35
C PRO A 303 5.68 -10.73 -10.82
N VAL A 304 6.39 -11.36 -9.88
CA VAL A 304 7.29 -12.48 -10.21
C VAL A 304 6.49 -13.79 -10.24
N PRO A 305 6.41 -14.50 -11.37
CA PRO A 305 5.63 -15.75 -11.43
C PRO A 305 6.27 -16.88 -10.60
N SER A 306 5.46 -17.71 -9.97
CA SER A 306 5.93 -18.86 -9.19
C SER A 306 6.20 -20.09 -10.07
N ARG A 307 7.33 -20.77 -9.87
CA ARG A 307 7.64 -22.09 -10.46
C ARG A 307 7.03 -23.24 -9.68
N ILE A 308 6.61 -23.00 -8.44
CA ILE A 308 6.03 -24.01 -7.54
C ILE A 308 4.69 -23.46 -7.03
N PRO A 309 3.71 -23.26 -7.93
CA PRO A 309 2.47 -22.55 -7.59
C PRO A 309 1.60 -23.29 -6.57
N GLU A 310 1.77 -24.61 -6.44
CA GLU A 310 1.07 -25.44 -5.45
C GLU A 310 1.43 -25.09 -3.99
N ILE A 311 2.58 -24.43 -3.76
CA ILE A 311 3.12 -24.16 -2.41
C ILE A 311 3.45 -22.67 -2.23
N PHE A 312 4.05 -22.04 -3.23
CA PHE A 312 4.56 -20.67 -3.16
C PHE A 312 3.82 -19.75 -4.15
N SER A 313 2.50 -19.88 -4.23
CA SER A 313 1.65 -18.95 -4.96
C SER A 313 0.29 -18.78 -4.29
N LEU A 314 -0.28 -17.58 -4.39
CA LEU A 314 -1.71 -17.40 -4.14
C LEU A 314 -2.45 -18.01 -5.33
N ALA A 315 -3.33 -18.99 -5.05
CA ALA A 315 -4.18 -19.61 -6.04
C ALA A 315 -4.89 -18.50 -6.84
N ASP A 316 -4.73 -18.55 -8.17
CA ASP A 316 -5.30 -17.65 -9.19
C ASP A 316 -4.52 -16.41 -9.65
N GLU A 317 -3.42 -16.03 -8.99
CA GLU A 317 -2.57 -14.91 -9.44
C GLU A 317 -1.27 -15.37 -10.13
N GLY A 318 -0.80 -16.59 -9.81
CA GLY A 318 0.47 -17.12 -10.33
C GLY A 318 1.70 -16.39 -9.80
N ILE A 319 1.54 -15.47 -8.84
CA ILE A 319 2.59 -14.66 -8.22
C ILE A 319 3.32 -15.50 -7.18
N THR A 320 4.63 -15.31 -7.07
CA THR A 320 5.47 -15.91 -6.04
C THR A 320 5.15 -15.28 -4.69
N VAL A 321 4.82 -16.11 -3.69
CA VAL A 321 4.55 -15.66 -2.32
C VAL A 321 5.19 -16.59 -1.30
N THR A 322 5.43 -16.06 -0.10
CA THR A 322 5.68 -16.84 1.12
C THR A 322 4.93 -16.21 2.29
N GLY A 323 4.97 -16.81 3.47
CA GLY A 323 4.33 -16.26 4.65
C GLY A 323 4.52 -17.12 5.88
N THR A 324 3.87 -16.71 6.96
CA THR A 324 3.65 -17.56 8.12
C THR A 324 2.48 -18.52 7.85
N PRO A 325 2.36 -19.61 8.61
CA PRO A 325 1.08 -20.28 8.77
C PRO A 325 0.02 -19.29 9.29
N GLU A 326 -1.25 -19.59 9.04
CA GLU A 326 -2.35 -18.96 9.76
C GLU A 326 -2.33 -19.49 11.20
N ILE A 327 -2.13 -18.59 12.16
CA ILE A 327 -2.02 -18.93 13.59
C ILE A 327 -3.10 -18.20 14.38
N ALA A 328 -3.56 -18.80 15.48
CA ALA A 328 -4.51 -18.16 16.37
C ALA A 328 -3.89 -16.89 16.99
N LEU A 329 -4.64 -15.79 16.99
CA LEU A 329 -4.27 -14.54 17.62
C LEU A 329 -4.75 -14.55 19.09
N PRO A 330 -3.84 -14.45 20.08
CA PRO A 330 -4.22 -14.39 21.48
C PRO A 330 -5.08 -13.16 21.81
N ALA A 331 -5.98 -13.29 22.78
CA ALA A 331 -6.90 -12.21 23.15
C ALA A 331 -6.16 -10.98 23.70
N GLU A 332 -5.02 -11.20 24.35
CA GLU A 332 -4.08 -10.21 24.87
C GLU A 332 -3.24 -9.51 23.78
N GLY A 333 -3.35 -9.94 22.52
CA GLY A 333 -2.53 -9.46 21.41
C GLY A 333 -1.23 -10.23 21.25
N VAL A 334 -0.34 -9.71 20.41
CA VAL A 334 0.98 -10.29 20.10
C VAL A 334 2.03 -9.20 20.22
N ASN A 335 3.19 -9.55 20.77
CA ASN A 335 4.42 -8.77 20.70
C ASN A 335 5.58 -9.75 20.57
N ASP A 336 5.93 -10.09 19.33
CA ASP A 336 6.83 -11.20 19.02
C ASP A 336 7.61 -10.93 17.71
N GLU A 337 8.37 -11.91 17.25
CA GLU A 337 8.98 -11.93 15.93
C GLU A 337 8.25 -12.92 15.00
N TRP A 338 8.04 -12.52 13.75
CA TRP A 338 7.55 -13.41 12.70
C TRP A 338 8.69 -13.79 11.75
N TYR A 339 8.55 -14.94 11.11
CA TYR A 339 9.48 -15.37 10.07
C TYR A 339 8.78 -16.11 8.93
N ALA A 340 9.32 -15.98 7.73
CA ALA A 340 8.86 -16.71 6.55
C ALA A 340 10.04 -17.21 5.72
N TYR A 341 9.88 -18.35 5.06
CA TYR A 341 10.92 -19.00 4.27
C TYR A 341 10.50 -19.13 2.82
N ILE A 342 11.39 -18.84 1.88
CA ILE A 342 11.13 -19.08 0.46
C ILE A 342 12.36 -19.65 -0.25
N PRO A 343 12.23 -20.75 -1.01
CA PRO A 343 13.33 -21.25 -1.78
C PRO A 343 13.51 -20.39 -3.02
N TYR A 344 14.76 -20.18 -3.38
CA TYR A 344 15.12 -19.39 -4.56
C TYR A 344 14.59 -19.97 -5.88
N ASN A 345 14.37 -21.28 -5.94
CA ASN A 345 13.79 -21.94 -7.10
C ASN A 345 12.26 -21.74 -7.22
N ALA A 346 11.59 -21.16 -6.23
CA ALA A 346 10.17 -20.80 -6.33
C ALA A 346 9.96 -19.66 -7.35
N PHE A 347 10.98 -18.86 -7.63
CA PHE A 347 10.87 -17.71 -8.51
C PHE A 347 11.09 -18.09 -9.99
N THR A 348 10.25 -17.56 -10.88
CA THR A 348 10.50 -17.58 -12.34
C THR A 348 11.24 -16.30 -12.73
N LEU A 349 12.57 -16.40 -12.85
CA LEU A 349 13.46 -15.25 -13.07
C LEU A 349 14.13 -15.28 -14.44
N LYS A 350 14.41 -14.10 -14.99
CA LYS A 350 15.29 -13.97 -16.16
C LYS A 350 16.75 -14.28 -15.77
N PRO A 351 17.58 -14.79 -16.69
CA PRO A 351 19.01 -14.92 -16.45
C PRO A 351 19.69 -13.55 -16.22
N GLY A 352 20.72 -13.53 -15.38
CA GLY A 352 21.47 -12.33 -15.00
C GLY A 352 21.08 -11.79 -13.61
N ARG A 353 21.55 -10.58 -13.32
CA ARG A 353 21.16 -9.84 -12.12
C ARG A 353 19.72 -9.38 -12.26
N VAL A 354 18.87 -9.78 -11.32
CA VAL A 354 17.44 -9.42 -11.29
C VAL A 354 17.16 -8.66 -10.00
N ASN A 355 16.69 -7.42 -10.12
CA ASN A 355 16.23 -6.63 -8.99
C ASN A 355 14.76 -6.98 -8.71
N LEU A 356 14.46 -7.23 -7.43
CA LEU A 356 13.18 -7.67 -6.90
C LEU A 356 12.75 -6.75 -5.77
N VAL A 357 11.46 -6.77 -5.46
CA VAL A 357 10.86 -6.08 -4.33
C VAL A 357 9.96 -7.05 -3.59
N ALA A 358 10.14 -7.17 -2.27
CA ALA A 358 9.25 -7.89 -1.37
C ALA A 358 8.25 -6.91 -0.73
N GLU A 359 6.98 -7.28 -0.72
CA GLU A 359 5.87 -6.53 -0.11
C GLU A 359 5.23 -7.41 0.97
N PRO A 360 5.53 -7.19 2.26
CA PRO A 360 4.90 -7.90 3.35
C PRO A 360 3.52 -7.31 3.67
N MET A 361 2.56 -8.16 3.99
CA MET A 361 1.18 -7.81 4.34
C MET A 361 0.76 -8.61 5.57
N LEU A 362 0.28 -7.93 6.61
CA LEU A 362 -0.33 -8.54 7.78
C LEU A 362 -1.82 -8.74 7.56
N TYR A 363 -2.28 -9.97 7.76
CA TYR A 363 -3.68 -10.35 7.80
C TYR A 363 -4.10 -10.64 9.23
N VAL A 364 -5.28 -10.15 9.60
CA VAL A 364 -6.01 -10.58 10.80
C VAL A 364 -7.39 -11.04 10.36
N ASP A 365 -7.80 -12.24 10.78
CA ASP A 365 -9.04 -12.90 10.39
C ASP A 365 -9.25 -12.94 8.86
N ASN A 366 -8.16 -13.18 8.11
CA ASN A 366 -8.13 -13.17 6.64
C ASN A 366 -8.39 -11.79 5.99
N PHE A 367 -8.31 -10.71 6.75
CA PHE A 367 -8.33 -9.34 6.25
C PHE A 367 -6.93 -8.74 6.31
N GLY A 368 -6.42 -8.25 5.18
CA GLY A 368 -5.16 -7.52 5.14
C GLY A 368 -5.32 -6.17 5.83
N ILE A 369 -4.77 -6.01 7.03
CA ILE A 369 -4.93 -4.82 7.86
C ILE A 369 -3.74 -3.86 7.74
N ARG A 370 -2.57 -4.33 7.30
CA ARG A 370 -1.39 -3.48 7.17
C ARG A 370 -0.45 -3.98 6.09
N THR A 371 -0.01 -3.08 5.22
CA THR A 371 1.09 -3.32 4.28
C THR A 371 2.38 -2.80 4.91
N GLY A 372 3.42 -3.62 4.97
CA GLY A 372 4.73 -3.19 5.45
C GLY A 372 5.54 -2.54 4.33
N GLU A 373 6.69 -1.98 4.68
CA GLU A 373 7.57 -1.30 3.72
C GLU A 373 8.02 -2.23 2.59
N LEU A 374 8.15 -1.66 1.39
CA LEU A 374 8.73 -2.36 0.25
C LEU A 374 10.22 -2.58 0.48
N ILE A 375 10.67 -3.81 0.19
CA ILE A 375 12.05 -4.20 0.43
C ILE A 375 12.68 -4.54 -0.90
N PRO A 376 13.46 -3.62 -1.49
CA PRO A 376 14.22 -3.92 -2.68
C PRO A 376 15.40 -4.83 -2.33
N PHE A 377 15.61 -5.83 -3.15
CA PHE A 377 16.79 -6.68 -3.12
C PHE A 377 17.10 -7.10 -4.55
N TRP A 378 18.24 -7.76 -4.78
CA TRP A 378 18.49 -8.36 -6.08
C TRP A 378 18.74 -9.85 -5.92
N VAL A 379 18.91 -10.57 -7.02
CA VAL A 379 19.31 -11.98 -7.05
C VAL A 379 20.11 -12.23 -8.33
N GLN A 380 21.17 -13.03 -8.31
CA GLN A 380 21.88 -13.44 -9.52
C GLN A 380 21.28 -14.73 -10.04
N SER A 381 20.47 -14.72 -11.10
CA SER A 381 19.82 -15.93 -11.63
C SER A 381 20.57 -16.46 -12.85
N ASP A 382 20.71 -17.78 -12.98
CA ASP A 382 21.10 -18.46 -14.23
C ASP A 382 19.88 -18.81 -15.11
N GLY A 383 18.67 -18.47 -14.64
CA GLY A 383 17.39 -18.89 -15.20
C GLY A 383 16.71 -20.01 -14.43
N ASN A 384 17.35 -20.63 -13.43
CA ASN A 384 16.81 -21.75 -12.65
C ASN A 384 16.95 -21.59 -11.12
N ALA A 385 18.05 -21.05 -10.61
CA ALA A 385 18.23 -20.80 -9.18
C ALA A 385 19.28 -19.71 -8.92
N PRO A 386 18.97 -18.68 -8.12
CA PRO A 386 19.93 -17.62 -7.90
C PRO A 386 21.09 -17.91 -6.93
N ALA A 387 22.20 -17.21 -7.15
CA ALA A 387 23.33 -17.07 -6.23
C ALA A 387 23.31 -15.70 -5.52
N ASN A 388 23.88 -15.69 -4.31
CA ASN A 388 23.87 -14.66 -3.26
C ASN A 388 23.62 -13.20 -3.70
N PRO A 389 22.58 -12.54 -3.15
CA PRO A 389 22.45 -11.09 -3.25
C PRO A 389 22.89 -10.31 -2.02
N ALA A 390 23.41 -9.11 -2.27
CA ALA A 390 23.55 -8.07 -1.26
C ALA A 390 22.18 -7.44 -0.97
N GLN A 391 21.79 -7.40 0.30
CA GLN A 391 20.56 -6.74 0.78
C GLN A 391 20.60 -5.25 0.49
N THR A 392 19.46 -4.65 0.19
CA THR A 392 19.28 -3.20 0.32
C THR A 392 18.61 -2.95 1.67
N PRO A 393 19.17 -2.13 2.57
CA PRO A 393 18.52 -1.78 3.81
C PRO A 393 17.16 -1.13 3.56
N ALA A 394 16.12 -1.64 4.24
CA ALA A 394 14.81 -1.01 4.31
C ALA A 394 14.95 0.45 4.78
N GLN A 395 14.23 1.35 4.13
CA GLN A 395 14.25 2.79 4.41
C GLN A 395 13.49 3.10 5.71
N ASN A 396 14.11 2.83 6.86
CA ASN A 396 13.61 3.29 8.15
C ASN A 396 13.53 4.83 8.15
N GLN A 397 12.32 5.39 8.16
CA GLN A 397 12.08 6.73 8.70
C GLN A 397 11.16 6.64 9.92
N THR A 398 11.57 7.38 10.97
CA THR A 398 10.85 7.69 12.23
C THR A 398 11.01 6.76 13.44
N GLN A 399 12.25 6.45 13.80
CA GLN A 399 12.70 6.52 15.20
C GLN A 399 14.04 7.27 15.21
N THR A 400 14.39 7.97 16.29
CA THR A 400 15.68 8.67 16.41
C THR A 400 16.81 7.65 16.20
N ALA A 401 17.40 7.66 15.00
CA ALA A 401 18.40 6.67 14.58
C ALA A 401 19.57 6.68 15.58
N GLY A 402 19.84 5.53 16.19
CA GLY A 402 21.03 5.34 17.01
C GLY A 402 22.31 5.33 16.17
N PRO A 403 23.48 5.15 16.81
CA PRO A 403 24.77 5.15 16.13
C PRO A 403 24.86 4.19 14.94
N ALA A 404 24.40 2.95 15.11
CA ALA A 404 24.51 1.91 14.09
C ALA A 404 23.57 2.19 12.91
N GLU A 405 22.36 2.65 13.21
CA GLU A 405 21.34 3.01 12.24
C GLU A 405 21.78 4.22 11.40
N ALA A 406 22.53 5.17 11.97
CA ALA A 406 23.06 6.31 11.23
C ALA A 406 24.10 5.89 10.17
N ALA A 407 25.01 4.96 10.52
CA ALA A 407 25.96 4.40 9.56
C ALA A 407 25.22 3.62 8.46
N GLN A 408 24.29 2.73 8.85
CA GLN A 408 23.49 1.95 7.91
C GLN A 408 22.69 2.85 6.95
N ALA A 409 22.06 3.90 7.46
CA ALA A 409 21.25 4.83 6.67
C ALA A 409 22.06 5.57 5.61
N PHE A 410 23.33 5.90 5.88
CA PHE A 410 24.19 6.54 4.89
C PHE A 410 24.46 5.60 3.69
N PHE A 411 24.88 4.36 3.95
CA PHE A 411 25.15 3.40 2.87
C PHE A 411 23.88 3.01 2.12
N ALA A 412 22.74 2.94 2.82
CA ALA A 412 21.44 2.75 2.19
C ALA A 412 21.08 3.91 1.25
N ALA A 413 21.29 5.16 1.68
CA ALA A 413 21.01 6.34 0.86
C ALA A 413 21.94 6.42 -0.37
N MET A 414 23.22 6.08 -0.22
CA MET A 414 24.18 5.99 -1.32
C MET A 414 23.80 4.91 -2.35
N TYR A 415 23.33 3.75 -1.88
CA TYR A 415 22.87 2.66 -2.76
C TYR A 415 21.58 3.00 -3.50
N ALA A 416 20.64 3.66 -2.82
CA ALA A 416 19.36 4.09 -3.38
C ALA A 416 19.48 5.33 -4.29
N GLU A 417 20.70 5.82 -4.54
CA GLU A 417 20.98 7.04 -5.30
C GLU A 417 20.28 8.29 -4.72
N ASN A 418 19.94 8.27 -3.43
CA ASN A 418 19.38 9.40 -2.70
C ASN A 418 20.51 10.25 -2.09
N TYR A 419 21.24 10.92 -2.96
CA TYR A 419 22.45 11.63 -2.58
C TYR A 419 22.21 12.85 -1.68
N ALA A 420 21.06 13.50 -1.78
CA ALA A 420 20.66 14.55 -0.85
C ALA A 420 20.52 14.02 0.58
N GLN A 421 19.93 12.83 0.74
CA GLN A 421 19.85 12.16 2.04
C GLN A 421 21.23 11.70 2.51
N ALA A 422 22.03 11.07 1.64
CA ALA A 422 23.39 10.65 1.97
C ALA A 422 24.25 11.82 2.47
N TRP A 423 24.22 12.96 1.75
CA TRP A 423 24.88 14.20 2.16
C TRP A 423 24.41 14.65 3.54
N SER A 424 23.10 14.66 3.78
CA SER A 424 22.54 15.09 5.06
C SER A 424 22.99 14.23 6.25
N LEU A 425 23.40 12.98 6.01
CA LEU A 425 23.79 12.00 7.03
C LEU A 425 25.27 12.06 7.40
N LEU A 426 26.09 12.86 6.71
CA LEU A 426 27.51 13.06 7.03
C LEU A 426 27.72 14.06 8.18
N SER A 427 28.80 13.85 8.94
CA SER A 427 29.27 14.82 9.95
C SER A 427 29.70 16.12 9.30
N GLU A 428 29.61 17.24 10.01
CA GLU A 428 30.02 18.54 9.44
C GLU A 428 31.49 18.57 9.00
N ALA A 429 32.37 17.84 9.70
CA ALA A 429 33.78 17.70 9.32
C ALA A 429 33.98 16.90 8.02
N SER A 430 33.32 15.74 7.86
CA SER A 430 33.30 15.00 6.59
C SER A 430 32.80 15.86 5.44
N LYS A 431 31.73 16.59 5.70
CA LYS A 431 31.02 17.43 4.75
C LYS A 431 31.89 18.63 4.32
N GLN A 432 32.72 19.17 5.22
CA GLN A 432 33.73 20.18 4.92
C GLN A 432 34.91 19.60 4.13
N GLY A 433 35.43 18.43 4.52
CA GLY A 433 36.58 17.81 3.85
C GLY A 433 36.27 17.35 2.43
N ILE A 434 35.10 16.74 2.19
CA ILE A 434 34.65 16.38 0.84
C ILE A 434 34.51 17.64 -0.02
N SER A 435 33.96 18.72 0.54
CA SER A 435 33.87 19.99 -0.18
C SER A 435 35.24 20.56 -0.55
N ALA A 436 36.27 20.33 0.27
CA ALA A 436 37.63 20.78 0.00
C ALA A 436 38.29 19.95 -1.11
N LEU A 437 38.17 18.62 -1.05
CA LEU A 437 38.69 17.70 -2.09
C LEU A 437 38.10 18.03 -3.47
N VAL A 438 36.77 18.19 -3.53
CA VAL A 438 36.08 18.51 -4.78
C VAL A 438 36.41 19.93 -5.27
N ALA A 439 36.61 20.89 -4.35
CA ALA A 439 37.00 22.24 -4.70
C ALA A 439 38.41 22.31 -5.32
N GLU A 440 39.34 21.50 -4.82
CA GLU A 440 40.69 21.37 -5.38
C GLU A 440 40.66 20.79 -6.80
N GLU A 441 39.89 19.72 -7.02
CA GLU A 441 39.77 19.08 -8.34
C GLU A 441 39.07 19.98 -9.38
N ALA A 442 38.08 20.78 -8.94
CA ALA A 442 37.27 21.61 -9.82
C ALA A 442 37.75 23.06 -9.99
N ASP A 443 38.87 23.46 -9.34
CA ASP A 443 39.36 24.85 -9.25
C ASP A 443 38.26 25.83 -8.80
N LEU A 444 37.51 25.44 -7.77
CA LEU A 444 36.40 26.20 -7.19
C LEU A 444 36.70 26.58 -5.73
N SER A 445 35.94 27.52 -5.17
CA SER A 445 36.02 27.77 -3.72
C SER A 445 35.31 26.65 -2.94
N THR A 446 35.90 26.20 -1.83
CA THR A 446 35.29 25.22 -0.92
C THR A 446 33.90 25.65 -0.45
N ALA A 447 33.70 26.95 -0.24
CA ALA A 447 32.42 27.50 0.19
C ALA A 447 31.35 27.42 -0.92
N ASP A 448 31.73 27.57 -2.19
CA ASP A 448 30.82 27.39 -3.33
C ASP A 448 30.44 25.93 -3.50
N VAL A 449 31.42 25.03 -3.47
CA VAL A 449 31.21 23.58 -3.52
C VAL A 449 30.27 23.14 -2.41
N ARG A 450 30.53 23.61 -1.17
CA ARG A 450 29.68 23.29 -0.03
C ARG A 450 28.22 23.73 -0.23
N ARG A 451 28.00 24.96 -0.69
CA ARG A 451 26.66 25.47 -0.99
C ARG A 451 25.94 24.67 -2.08
N ARG A 452 26.68 24.16 -3.07
CA ARG A 452 26.12 23.33 -4.16
C ARG A 452 25.67 21.97 -3.65
N PHE A 453 26.48 21.31 -2.82
CA PHE A 453 26.06 20.07 -2.15
C PHE A 453 24.83 20.29 -1.25
N ASP A 454 24.83 21.35 -0.44
CA ASP A 454 23.71 21.66 0.46
C ASP A 454 22.39 21.97 -0.29
N ARG A 455 22.47 22.39 -1.57
CA ARG A 455 21.32 22.66 -2.45
C ARG A 455 21.01 21.52 -3.43
N ASN A 456 21.76 20.42 -3.39
CA ASN A 456 21.65 19.32 -4.34
C ASN A 456 21.74 19.78 -5.82
N ASP A 457 22.74 20.61 -6.13
CA ASP A 457 22.96 21.20 -7.47
C ASP A 457 23.47 20.16 -8.49
N ALA A 458 22.62 19.82 -9.47
CA ALA A 458 22.89 18.79 -10.48
C ALA A 458 24.25 18.94 -11.20
N LEU A 459 24.73 20.16 -11.45
CA LEU A 459 25.97 20.39 -12.21
C LEU A 459 27.21 19.78 -11.56
N LEU A 460 27.21 19.69 -10.23
CA LEU A 460 28.30 19.10 -9.46
C LEU A 460 27.97 17.66 -9.04
N MET A 461 26.68 17.38 -8.78
CA MET A 461 26.24 16.09 -8.22
C MET A 461 26.20 14.95 -9.25
N ASP A 462 25.96 15.24 -10.53
CA ASP A 462 25.76 14.23 -11.57
C ASP A 462 26.99 13.35 -11.84
N ASN A 463 28.20 13.84 -11.52
CA ASN A 463 29.45 13.09 -11.69
C ASN A 463 30.04 12.63 -10.36
N PHE A 464 29.99 13.47 -9.32
CA PHE A 464 30.64 13.17 -8.04
C PHE A 464 30.06 11.92 -7.36
N TRP A 465 28.74 11.85 -7.22
CA TRP A 465 28.11 10.78 -6.45
C TRP A 465 28.19 9.41 -7.10
N PRO A 466 27.96 9.26 -8.42
CA PRO A 466 28.19 7.98 -9.10
C PRO A 466 29.63 7.50 -8.95
N THR A 467 30.63 8.40 -9.10
CA THR A 467 32.04 8.05 -8.93
C THR A 467 32.37 7.64 -7.49
N MET A 468 31.86 8.36 -6.49
CA MET A 468 32.03 8.00 -5.08
C MET A 468 31.37 6.66 -4.76
N ARG A 469 30.16 6.41 -5.30
CA ARG A 469 29.45 5.16 -5.12
C ARG A 469 30.23 3.96 -5.69
N GLU A 470 30.78 4.13 -6.89
CA GLU A 470 31.60 3.12 -7.56
C GLU A 470 32.91 2.85 -6.80
N SER A 471 33.63 3.90 -6.37
CA SER A 471 34.89 3.76 -5.64
C SER A 471 34.71 3.09 -4.28
N MET A 472 33.59 3.37 -3.61
CA MET A 472 33.21 2.74 -2.35
C MET A 472 32.79 1.27 -2.47
N GLN A 473 32.51 0.79 -3.69
CA GLN A 473 31.87 -0.51 -3.93
C GLN A 473 30.60 -0.65 -3.09
N ILE A 474 29.66 0.29 -3.26
CA ILE A 474 28.52 0.44 -2.35
C ILE A 474 27.71 -0.83 -2.13
N GLU A 475 27.68 -1.72 -3.12
CA GLU A 475 27.02 -3.03 -3.07
C GLU A 475 27.56 -3.90 -1.93
N ALA A 476 28.83 -3.79 -1.57
CA ALA A 476 29.41 -4.51 -0.45
C ALA A 476 28.88 -3.99 0.89
N TRP A 477 28.65 -2.69 1.02
CA TRP A 477 28.26 -2.03 2.27
C TRP A 477 26.82 -2.27 2.68
N VAL A 478 25.90 -2.31 1.70
CA VAL A 478 24.47 -2.52 1.99
C VAL A 478 24.13 -3.92 2.51
N SER A 479 25.01 -4.89 2.24
CA SER A 479 24.90 -6.26 2.78
C SER A 479 25.42 -6.42 4.21
N GLN A 480 25.99 -5.38 4.81
CA GLN A 480 26.62 -5.46 6.13
C GLN A 480 25.61 -5.27 7.26
N ARG A 481 25.86 -5.96 8.38
CA ARG A 481 25.21 -5.68 9.66
C ARG A 481 26.04 -4.66 10.42
N PHE A 482 25.40 -3.58 10.86
CA PHE A 482 26.03 -2.50 11.63
C PHE A 482 25.72 -2.71 13.11
N SER A 483 26.75 -2.71 13.95
CA SER A 483 26.59 -2.91 15.39
C SER A 483 27.40 -1.91 16.19
N LEU A 484 26.78 -1.29 17.19
CA LEU A 484 27.48 -0.41 18.13
C LEU A 484 28.55 -1.22 18.88
N GLN A 485 29.79 -0.73 18.88
CA GLN A 485 30.90 -1.31 19.64
C GLN A 485 31.18 -0.54 20.92
N ALA A 486 31.24 0.79 20.83
CA ALA A 486 31.53 1.66 21.95
C ALA A 486 30.88 3.04 21.73
N GLN A 487 30.48 3.70 22.80
CA GLN A 487 29.97 5.07 22.77
C GLN A 487 30.58 5.88 23.92
N GLN A 488 31.08 7.06 23.60
CA GLN A 488 31.63 8.00 24.57
C GLN A 488 31.15 9.42 24.24
N GLY A 489 30.24 9.95 25.07
CA GLY A 489 29.65 11.26 24.86
C GLY A 489 28.97 11.38 23.49
N ASN A 490 29.42 12.33 22.68
CA ASN A 490 28.88 12.62 21.35
C ASN A 490 29.55 11.83 20.22
N GLN A 491 30.31 10.78 20.53
CA GLN A 491 30.94 9.92 19.54
C GLN A 491 30.63 8.45 19.82
N ALA A 492 30.50 7.67 18.77
CA ALA A 492 30.31 6.23 18.86
C ALA A 492 31.03 5.52 17.73
N SER A 493 31.44 4.29 18.00
CA SER A 493 32.10 3.41 17.05
C SER A 493 31.17 2.27 16.64
N VAL A 494 31.03 2.06 15.34
CA VAL A 494 30.13 1.09 14.72
C VAL A 494 30.93 0.10 13.89
N LEU A 495 30.70 -1.19 14.08
CA LEU A 495 31.36 -2.26 13.32
C LEU A 495 30.41 -2.80 12.25
N ALA A 496 30.87 -2.78 11.00
CA ALA A 496 30.24 -3.46 9.86
C ALA A 496 30.71 -4.92 9.80
N LYS A 497 29.78 -5.88 9.86
CA LYS A 497 30.04 -7.31 9.73
C LYS A 497 29.36 -7.90 8.49
N PRO A 498 30.00 -8.86 7.79
CA PRO A 498 31.26 -9.53 8.16
C PRO A 498 32.56 -8.83 7.76
N ILE A 499 32.54 -7.69 7.05
CA ILE A 499 33.79 -7.07 6.54
C ILE A 499 34.77 -6.61 7.63
N GLY A 500 34.31 -6.46 8.87
CA GLY A 500 35.16 -6.13 10.01
C GLY A 500 35.60 -4.66 10.04
N VAL A 501 34.96 -3.77 9.29
CA VAL A 501 35.34 -2.36 9.22
C VAL A 501 34.66 -1.57 10.35
N GLN A 502 35.48 -0.87 11.11
CA GLN A 502 35.05 -0.02 12.21
C GLN A 502 34.90 1.43 11.72
N MET A 503 33.76 2.06 12.02
CA MET A 503 33.42 3.41 11.58
C MET A 503 33.12 4.30 12.77
N LEU A 504 33.45 5.58 12.63
CA LEU A 504 33.10 6.62 13.58
C LEU A 504 31.76 7.26 13.18
N VAL A 505 30.89 7.45 14.17
CA VAL A 505 29.69 8.29 14.04
C VAL A 505 29.66 9.33 15.15
N LYS A 506 29.13 10.52 14.84
CA LYS A 506 29.10 11.68 15.75
C LYS A 506 27.68 12.17 15.97
N LEU A 507 27.34 12.53 17.20
CA LEU A 507 26.07 13.13 17.56
C LEU A 507 26.15 14.64 17.35
N GLU A 508 25.49 15.14 16.30
CA GLU A 508 25.47 16.55 15.93
C GLU A 508 24.02 17.03 15.84
N ASN A 509 23.67 18.11 16.55
CA ASN A 509 22.31 18.66 16.59
C ASN A 509 21.23 17.61 16.91
N GLY A 510 21.53 16.69 17.83
CA GLY A 510 20.61 15.63 18.26
C GLY A 510 20.44 14.48 17.27
N LYS A 511 21.27 14.40 16.21
CA LYS A 511 21.24 13.31 15.22
C LYS A 511 22.61 12.68 15.07
N TRP A 512 22.68 11.35 15.06
CA TRP A 512 23.91 10.64 14.72
C TRP A 512 24.22 10.79 13.23
N LYS A 513 25.49 11.07 12.92
CA LYS A 513 26.02 11.33 11.58
C LYS A 513 27.24 10.47 11.32
N LEU A 514 27.38 9.95 10.11
CA LEU A 514 28.56 9.21 9.71
C LEU A 514 29.75 10.16 9.56
N ALA A 515 30.80 9.91 10.31
CA ALA A 515 32.06 10.63 10.22
C ALA A 515 32.95 9.92 9.18
N TYR A 516 32.52 9.95 7.91
CA TYR A 516 33.10 9.18 6.81
C TYR A 516 34.59 9.49 6.58
N LEU A 517 34.95 10.75 6.36
CA LEU A 517 36.36 11.11 6.18
C LEU A 517 37.16 10.86 7.46
N GLU A 518 36.60 11.16 8.62
CA GLU A 518 37.28 10.86 9.89
C GLU A 518 37.42 9.35 10.16
N THR A 519 36.74 8.49 9.39
CA THR A 519 36.86 7.03 9.48
C THR A 519 37.86 6.50 8.46
N PHE A 520 37.80 7.00 7.23
CA PHE A 520 38.47 6.41 6.08
C PHE A 520 39.66 7.23 5.58
N MET A 521 39.85 8.43 6.12
CA MET A 521 40.90 9.38 5.73
C MET A 521 41.53 10.09 6.95
N ASP A 522 41.40 9.55 8.16
CA ASP A 522 42.24 10.01 9.27
C ASP A 522 43.65 9.43 9.05
N ASP A 523 44.56 10.34 8.69
CA ASP A 523 45.98 10.09 8.44
C ASP A 523 46.70 9.62 9.71
N ASP A 524 47.13 8.35 9.70
CA ASP A 524 48.40 7.88 10.27
C ASP A 524 48.72 6.49 9.67
N GLU A 525 49.03 6.45 8.36
CA GLU A 525 50.05 5.56 7.77
C GLU A 525 50.54 6.05 6.40
#